data_AF-A0A8R1ECQ1-F1
#
_entry.id   AF-A0A8R1ECQ1-F1
#
_cell.length_a   1.000
_cell.length_b   1.000
_cell.length_c   1.000
_cell.angle_alpha   90.00
_cell.angle_beta   90.00
_cell.angle_gamma   90.00
#
_symmetry.space_group_name_H-M   'P 1'
#
loop_
_entity.id
_entity.type
_entity.pdbx_description
1 polymer ?
#
loop_
_entity_poly.entity_id
_entity_poly.type
_entity_poly.pdbx_seq_one_letter_code
_entity_poly.pdbx_strand_id
1 'polypeptide(L)' 'MMESAREKTASFKRHLKWSARFGGYPEEVLLRIAEFCTEARYEIREELVVKPQYVYLVCRGSVSFIYFSN' A
#
# COMPACT_ATOMS: atom_id res chain seq x y z
N MET A 1 -2.86 -7.90 -20.76
CA MET A 1 -2.28 -6.54 -20.80
C MET A 1 -1.31 -6.43 -19.65
N MET A 2 -0.05 -6.15 -19.92
CA MET A 2 0.95 -5.86 -18.89
C MET A 2 0.86 -4.36 -18.62
N GLU A 3 0.42 -3.96 -17.43
CA GLU A 3 0.48 -2.54 -17.04
C GLU A 3 1.92 -2.05 -17.11
N SER A 4 2.11 -0.88 -17.73
CA SER A 4 3.41 -0.22 -17.75
C SER A 4 3.80 0.20 -16.33
N ALA A 5 5.10 0.25 -16.04
CA ALA A 5 5.61 0.72 -14.75
C ALA A 5 5.05 2.11 -14.37
N ARG A 6 4.83 2.97 -15.37
CA ARG A 6 4.24 4.31 -15.18
C ARG A 6 2.79 4.27 -14.72
N GLU A 7 1.98 3.36 -15.26
CA GLU A 7 0.58 3.20 -14.86
C GLU A 7 0.46 2.71 -13.41
N LYS A 8 1.33 1.78 -13.01
CA LYS A 8 1.41 1.30 -11.61
C LYS A 8 1.80 2.42 -10.65
N THR A 9 2.86 3.17 -10.94
CA THR A 9 3.27 4.32 -10.12
C THR A 9 2.14 5.35 -10.02
N ALA A 10 1.45 5.65 -11.11
CA ALA A 10 0.31 6.57 -11.11
C ALA A 10 -0.88 6.05 -10.28
N SER A 11 -1.07 4.73 -10.23
CA SER A 11 -2.07 4.09 -9.37
C SER A 11 -1.69 4.20 -7.88
N PHE A 12 -0.46 3.87 -7.52
CA PHE A 12 0.04 4.00 -6.14
C PHE A 12 -0.03 5.44 -5.63
N LYS A 13 0.35 6.42 -6.46
CA LYS A 13 0.20 7.85 -6.12
C LYS A 13 -1.24 8.21 -5.75
N ARG A 14 -2.22 7.69 -6.51
CA ARG A 14 -3.64 7.94 -6.23
C ARG A 14 -4.06 7.35 -4.89
N HIS A 15 -3.65 6.12 -4.58
CA HIS A 15 -3.91 5.50 -3.28
C HIS A 15 -3.27 6.28 -2.12
N LEU A 16 -2.02 6.73 -2.26
CA LEU A 16 -1.36 7.56 -1.26
C LEU A 16 -2.10 8.89 -1.03
N LYS A 17 -2.56 9.55 -2.10
CA LYS A 17 -3.31 10.80 -2.02
C LYS A 17 -4.61 10.69 -1.24
N TRP A 18 -5.28 9.53 -1.30
CA TRP A 18 -6.52 9.28 -0.54
C TRP A 18 -6.30 8.73 0.87
N SER A 19 -5.07 8.39 1.21
CA SER A 19 -4.76 7.94 2.57
C SER A 19 -4.77 9.11 3.55
N ALA A 20 -5.25 8.89 4.77
CA ALA A 20 -5.22 9.91 5.82
C ALA A 20 -3.79 10.35 6.18
N ARG A 21 -2.82 9.44 6.08
CA ARG A 21 -1.43 9.69 6.50
C ARG A 21 -0.60 10.42 5.46
N PHE A 22 -0.77 10.10 4.17
CA PHE A 22 0.06 10.66 3.10
C PHE A 22 -0.66 11.73 2.28
N GLY A 23 -1.99 11.83 2.34
CA GLY A 23 -2.79 12.66 1.44
C GLY A 23 -2.47 14.16 1.44
N GLY A 24 -1.87 14.68 2.52
CA GLY A 24 -1.45 16.07 2.63
C GLY A 24 -0.06 16.38 2.05
N TYR A 25 0.69 15.37 1.59
CA TYR A 25 2.03 15.59 1.06
C TYR A 25 2.03 16.19 -0.34
N PRO A 26 3.06 17.00 -0.70
CA PRO A 26 3.22 17.52 -2.04
C PRO A 26 3.27 16.42 -3.10
N GLU A 27 2.82 16.72 -4.31
CA GLU A 27 2.71 15.74 -5.39
C GLU A 27 4.05 15.07 -5.73
N GLU A 28 5.15 15.81 -5.73
CA GLU A 28 6.49 15.29 -5.97
C GLU A 28 6.91 14.25 -4.91
N VAL A 29 6.56 14.49 -3.65
CA VAL A 29 6.83 13.55 -2.55
C VAL A 29 6.01 12.28 -2.74
N LEU A 30 4.73 12.41 -3.10
CA LEU A 30 3.86 11.26 -3.38
C LEU A 30 4.35 10.44 -4.58
N LEU A 31 4.85 11.09 -5.63
CA LEU A 31 5.46 10.42 -6.77
C LEU A 31 6.68 9.60 -6.36
N ARG A 32 7.60 10.18 -5.57
CA ARG A 32 8.78 9.48 -5.09
C ARG A 32 8.42 8.28 -4.20
N ILE A 33 7.44 8.42 -3.31
CA ILE A 33 6.98 7.28 -2.49
C ILE A 33 6.36 6.19 -3.37
N ALA A 34 5.55 6.58 -4.35
CA ALA A 34 4.89 5.65 -5.28
C ALA A 34 5.89 4.82 -6.10
N GLU A 35 7.08 5.34 -6.40
CA GLU A 35 8.16 4.60 -7.07
C GLU A 35 8.70 3.43 -6.24
N PHE A 36 8.62 3.49 -4.91
CA PHE A 36 9.07 2.43 -4.00
C PHE A 36 7.93 1.49 -3.57
N CYS A 37 6.68 1.79 -3.92
CA CYS A 37 5.56 0.96 -3.57
C CYS A 37 5.55 -0.34 -4.38
N THR A 38 5.22 -1.43 -3.70
CA THR A 38 4.99 -2.74 -4.33
C THR A 38 3.58 -3.20 -4.00
N GLU A 39 2.89 -3.74 -4.99
CA GLU A 39 1.58 -4.34 -4.79
C GLU A 39 1.72 -5.72 -4.15
N ALA A 40 0.97 -5.97 -3.08
CA ALA A 40 0.77 -7.27 -2.50
C ALA A 40 -0.74 -7.58 -2.48
N ARG A 41 -1.10 -8.80 -2.86
CA ARG A 41 -2.47 -9.30 -2.87
C ARG A 41 -2.55 -10.52 -1.97
N TYR A 42 -3.63 -10.57 -1.19
CA TYR A 42 -3.91 -11.64 -0.25
C TYR A 42 -5.31 -12.18 -0.52
N GLU A 43 -5.44 -13.50 -0.47
CA GLU A 43 -6.73 -14.18 -0.61
C GLU A 43 -7.48 -14.22 0.74
N ILE A 44 -8.77 -14.55 0.68
CA ILE A 44 -9.60 -14.66 1.88
C ILE A 44 -9.04 -15.74 2.81
N ARG A 45 -8.79 -15.39 4.08
CA ARG A 45 -8.17 -16.21 5.14
C ARG A 45 -6.66 -16.43 5.01
N GLU A 46 -5.99 -15.74 4.08
CA GLU A 46 -4.54 -15.73 4.06
C GLU A 46 -3.99 -14.87 5.21
N GLU A 47 -3.02 -15.40 5.94
CA GLU A 47 -2.39 -14.69 7.05
C GLU A 47 -1.28 -13.76 6.54
N LEU A 48 -1.46 -12.46 6.73
CA LEU A 48 -0.41 -11.47 6.53
C LEU A 48 0.50 -11.43 7.77
N VAL A 49 1.71 -11.97 7.65
CA VAL A 49 2.77 -11.77 8.64
C VAL A 49 3.36 -10.37 8.46
N VAL A 50 2.99 -9.45 9.35
CA VAL A 50 3.44 -8.05 9.32
C VAL A 50 4.94 -7.99 9.66
N LYS A 51 5.72 -7.42 8.75
CA LYS A 51 7.15 -7.17 8.94
C LYS A 51 7.37 -5.72 9.38
N PRO A 52 8.12 -5.45 10.47
CA PRO A 52 8.24 -4.11 11.04
C PRO A 52 9.02 -3.13 10.15
N GLN A 53 9.77 -3.61 9.15
CA GLN A 53 10.53 -2.75 8.23
C GLN A 53 9.67 -2.12 7.13
N TYR A 54 8.40 -2.53 7.00
CA TYR A 54 7.51 -2.08 5.94
C TYR A 54 6.35 -1.25 6.47
N VAL A 55 5.89 -0.33 5.64
CA VAL A 55 4.63 0.37 5.85
C VAL A 55 3.59 -0.23 4.91
N TYR A 56 2.49 -0.71 5.48
CA TYR A 56 1.40 -1.32 4.72
C TYR A 56 0.27 -0.30 4.53
N LEU A 57 -0.19 -0.15 3.30
CA LEU A 57 -1.37 0.64 2.95
C LEU A 57 -2.42 -0.31 2.38
N VAL A 58 -3.56 -0.44 3.06
CA VAL A 58 -4.68 -1.25 2.57
C VAL A 58 -5.42 -0.47 1.48
N CYS A 59 -5.20 -0.85 0.22
CA CYS A 59 -5.81 -0.18 -0.93
C CYS A 59 -7.23 -0.69 -1.25
N ARG A 60 -7.55 -1.95 -0.89
CA ARG A 60 -8.86 -2.59 -1.11
C ARG A 60 -9.10 -3.67 -0.06
N GLY A 61 -10.35 -3.80 0.38
CA GLY A 61 -10.76 -4.82 1.35
C GLY A 61 -10.53 -4.38 2.80
N SER A 62 -10.44 -5.36 3.70
CA SER A 62 -10.18 -5.14 5.12
C SER A 62 -9.23 -6.20 5.66
N VAL A 63 -8.50 -5.83 6.71
CA VAL A 63 -7.61 -6.73 7.44
C VAL A 63 -8.07 -6.78 8.90
N SER A 64 -8.02 -7.97 9.50
CA SER A 64 -8.31 -8.15 10.92
C SER A 64 -7.00 -8.43 11.67
N PHE A 65 -6.76 -7.70 12.75
CA PHE A 65 -5.58 -7.91 13.58
C PHE A 65 -5.83 -9.03 14.58
N ILE A 66 -4.95 -10.03 14.58
CA ILE A 66 -4.95 -11.11 15.56
C ILE A 66 -3.70 -10.92 16.42
N TYR A 67 -3.91 -10.67 17.71
CA TYR A 67 -2.82 -10.54 18.68
C TYR A 67 -2.64 -11.87 19.39
N PHE A 68 -1.44 -12.44 19.31
CA PHE A 68 -1.07 -13.60 20.10
C PHE A 68 -0.47 -13.11 21.42
N SER A 69 -1.22 -13.27 22.51
CA SER A 69 -0.70 -13.13 23.87
C SER A 69 0.09 -14.40 24.22
N ASN A 70 1.31 -14.26 24.73
CA ASN A 70 2.02 -15.36 25.40
C ASN A 70 1.45 -15.61 26.79
#